data_AF-A0AAD2JMS2-F1
#
_entry.id   AF-A0AAD2JMS2-F1
#
_cell.length_a   1.000
_cell.length_b   1.000
_cell.length_c   1.000
_cell.angle_alpha   90.00
_cell.angle_beta   90.00
_cell.angle_gamma   90.00
#
_symmetry.space_group_name_H-M   'P 1'
#
loop_
_entity.id
_entity.type
_entity.pdbx_description
1 polymer ?
#
loop_
_entity_poly.entity_id
_entity_poly.type
_entity_poly.pdbx_seq_one_letter_code
_entity_poly.pdbx_strand_id
1 'polypeptide(L)'
;MVHKILCLLVLLVASSSSFTIPCQEGHSSSQLLGSSSGGSEPPQIDISDLGLTMDDLNAPLPSDLLEAVETSGYDSTSRVPDVNDDACFWTETENKMEAIFAIPGLRGQPAMSLSVLTATNTISITAFGQVVWSCILRSEVNPETAVFETEEGSDMIPIVKFEVEKANYGERWGGFILHIGEDSIL
;
A
#
# COMPACT_ATOMS: atom_id res chain seq x y z
N MET A 1 -10.94 -41.98 -19.32
CA MET A 1 -10.24 -41.01 -20.19
C MET A 1 -10.05 -39.67 -19.46
N VAL A 2 -9.30 -39.66 -18.35
CA VAL A 2 -8.92 -38.41 -17.66
C VAL A 2 -7.55 -38.66 -17.05
N HIS A 3 -6.50 -38.59 -17.87
CA HIS A 3 -5.10 -38.86 -17.46
C HIS A 3 -4.08 -38.08 -18.30
N LYS A 4 -4.45 -36.89 -18.80
CA LYS A 4 -3.54 -36.05 -19.60
C LYS A 4 -3.86 -34.55 -19.48
N ILE A 5 -3.87 -33.98 -18.26
CA ILE A 5 -3.68 -32.53 -18.07
C ILE A 5 -2.86 -32.32 -16.78
N LEU A 6 -1.69 -32.92 -16.75
CA LEU A 6 -0.65 -32.71 -15.74
C LEU A 6 0.68 -32.69 -16.48
N CYS A 7 1.03 -31.53 -17.05
CA CYS A 7 2.36 -31.15 -17.55
C CYS A 7 2.22 -29.89 -18.41
N LEU A 8 2.06 -28.71 -17.81
CA LEU A 8 2.60 -27.44 -18.31
C LEU A 8 2.17 -26.30 -17.36
N LEU A 9 2.93 -26.05 -16.30
CA LEU A 9 3.20 -24.69 -15.78
C LEU A 9 4.12 -24.75 -14.55
N VAL A 10 5.27 -25.42 -14.72
CA VAL A 10 6.44 -25.19 -13.88
C VAL A 10 7.52 -24.77 -14.86
N LEU A 11 7.81 -23.47 -14.88
CA LEU A 11 9.06 -22.82 -15.31
C LEU A 11 8.80 -21.33 -15.55
N LEU A 12 8.93 -20.50 -14.51
CA LEU A 12 9.64 -19.23 -14.66
C LEU A 12 10.14 -18.77 -13.29
N VAL A 13 11.35 -19.21 -12.95
CA VAL A 13 12.18 -18.66 -11.89
C VAL A 13 13.31 -17.89 -12.58
N ALA A 14 13.68 -16.76 -11.97
CA ALA A 14 14.87 -15.92 -12.19
C ALA A 14 14.70 -14.72 -13.13
N SER A 15 14.67 -13.51 -12.54
CA SER A 15 15.72 -12.48 -12.72
C SER A 15 15.43 -11.24 -11.87
N SER A 16 15.95 -11.22 -10.64
CA SER A 16 16.13 -10.00 -9.85
C SER A 16 17.50 -9.40 -10.17
N SER A 17 17.53 -8.37 -11.01
CA SER A 17 18.72 -7.58 -11.28
C SER A 17 18.83 -6.47 -10.24
N SER A 18 19.81 -6.57 -9.35
CA SER A 18 20.18 -5.50 -8.43
C SER A 18 20.75 -4.33 -9.21
N PHE A 19 20.14 -3.15 -9.10
CA PHE A 19 20.63 -1.91 -9.68
C PHE A 19 21.48 -1.19 -8.62
N THR A 20 22.80 -1.33 -8.69
CA THR A 20 23.75 -0.51 -7.93
C THR A 20 24.07 0.76 -8.71
N ILE A 21 23.78 1.92 -8.12
CA ILE A 21 24.19 3.24 -8.63
C ILE A 21 25.60 3.52 -8.09
N PRO A 22 26.64 3.65 -8.93
CA PRO A 22 27.91 4.19 -8.47
C PRO A 22 27.79 5.72 -8.34
N CYS A 23 27.96 6.21 -7.12
CA CYS A 23 28.17 7.63 -6.83
C CYS A 23 29.59 7.99 -7.26
N GLN A 24 29.75 8.93 -8.20
CA GLN A 24 31.05 9.54 -8.51
C GLN A 24 31.00 11.03 -8.17
N GLU A 25 31.74 11.40 -7.13
CA GLU A 25 32.18 12.77 -6.87
C GLU A 25 33.25 13.19 -7.87
N GLY A 26 33.26 14.48 -8.25
CA GLY A 26 34.53 15.18 -8.51
C GLY A 26 34.61 16.08 -9.75
N HIS A 27 34.33 17.36 -9.52
CA HIS A 27 35.02 18.57 -10.04
C HIS A 27 35.13 18.87 -11.55
N SER A 28 34.45 19.97 -11.91
CA SER A 28 34.77 21.08 -12.82
C SER A 28 35.98 21.00 -13.78
N SER A 29 35.74 21.20 -15.08
CA SER A 29 36.22 22.39 -15.81
C SER A 29 35.77 22.44 -17.27
N SER A 30 35.44 23.66 -17.67
CA SER A 30 34.99 24.19 -18.95
C SER A 30 35.92 23.90 -20.15
N GLN A 31 35.34 23.57 -21.32
CA GLN A 31 35.76 24.10 -22.63
C GLN A 31 34.56 24.22 -23.59
N LEU A 32 34.38 25.43 -24.11
CA LEU A 32 33.51 25.79 -25.24
C LEU A 32 34.17 25.40 -26.57
N LEU A 33 33.40 24.81 -27.48
CA LEU A 33 33.53 24.79 -28.96
C LEU A 33 32.44 23.80 -29.42
N GLY A 34 31.35 24.14 -30.13
CA GLY A 34 31.18 25.09 -31.21
C GLY A 34 31.14 24.34 -32.53
N SER A 35 29.94 23.98 -33.04
CA SER A 35 29.59 24.00 -34.48
C SER A 35 28.23 23.36 -34.77
N SER A 36 27.43 24.11 -35.50
CA SER A 36 26.15 23.80 -36.12
C SER A 36 26.13 22.55 -37.02
N SER A 37 25.11 21.71 -36.85
CA SER A 37 24.57 20.88 -37.94
C SER A 37 23.12 20.53 -37.65
N GLY A 38 22.22 20.94 -38.53
CA GLY A 38 20.77 20.75 -38.41
C GLY A 38 20.38 19.27 -38.31
N GLY A 39 19.67 18.97 -37.24
CA GLY A 39 18.76 17.85 -37.08
C GLY A 39 17.65 18.35 -36.17
N SER A 40 16.40 18.21 -36.60
CA SER A 40 15.23 18.54 -35.79
C SER A 40 15.14 17.55 -34.62
N GLU A 41 15.92 17.79 -33.57
CA GLU A 41 15.72 17.17 -32.27
C GLU A 41 14.42 17.72 -31.66
N PRO A 42 13.67 16.88 -30.92
CA PRO A 42 12.52 17.36 -30.16
C PRO A 42 12.97 18.52 -29.25
N PRO A 43 12.13 19.53 -29.01
CA PRO A 43 12.51 20.69 -28.19
C PRO A 43 13.05 20.19 -26.84
N GLN A 44 14.35 20.37 -26.65
CA GLN A 44 15.03 20.07 -25.40
C GLN A 44 14.61 21.18 -24.44
N ILE A 45 13.63 20.88 -23.59
CA ILE A 45 13.18 21.79 -22.55
C ILE A 45 14.19 21.66 -21.41
N ASP A 46 14.93 22.74 -21.13
CA ASP A 46 15.77 22.81 -19.95
C ASP A 46 14.87 22.83 -18.72
N ILE A 47 15.09 21.89 -17.80
CA ILE A 47 14.29 21.74 -16.58
C ILE A 47 14.43 22.99 -15.69
N SER A 48 15.54 23.72 -15.84
CA SER A 48 15.81 24.99 -15.16
C SER A 48 14.87 26.13 -15.60
N ASP A 49 14.35 26.07 -16.83
CA ASP A 49 13.44 27.08 -17.38
C ASP A 49 11.99 26.92 -16.87
N LEU A 50 11.70 25.80 -16.19
CA LEU A 50 10.37 25.56 -15.61
C LEU A 50 10.11 26.40 -14.35
N GLY A 51 11.13 27.10 -13.83
CA GLY A 51 10.99 27.96 -12.65
C GLY A 51 10.58 27.22 -11.37
N LEU A 52 10.66 25.88 -11.39
CA LEU A 52 10.33 25.04 -10.25
C LEU A 52 11.50 25.06 -9.27
N THR A 53 11.21 25.55 -8.08
CA THR A 53 12.11 25.59 -6.94
C THR A 53 11.90 24.36 -6.06
N MET A 54 12.87 24.05 -5.19
CA MET A 54 12.70 22.96 -4.21
C MET A 54 11.50 23.20 -3.27
N ASP A 55 11.11 24.47 -3.10
CA ASP A 55 9.95 24.86 -2.30
C ASP A 55 8.62 24.43 -2.96
N ASP A 56 8.57 24.37 -4.29
CA ASP A 56 7.38 23.93 -5.03
C ASP A 56 7.09 22.43 -4.87
N LEU A 57 8.12 21.62 -4.58
CA LEU A 57 7.94 20.19 -4.25
C LEU A 57 7.32 19.97 -2.87
N ASN A 58 7.38 20.97 -1.99
CA ASN A 58 6.76 20.93 -0.66
C ASN A 58 5.37 21.56 -0.66
N ALA A 59 4.94 22.19 -1.76
CA ALA A 59 3.59 22.73 -1.86
C ALA A 59 2.58 21.58 -1.81
N PRO A 60 1.48 21.71 -1.05
CA PRO A 60 0.42 20.72 -1.06
C PRO A 60 -0.13 20.59 -2.48
N LEU A 61 -0.37 19.34 -2.90
CA LEU A 61 -0.94 19.06 -4.21
C LEU A 61 -2.28 19.80 -4.36
N PRO A 62 -2.57 20.36 -5.54
CA PRO A 62 -3.83 21.09 -5.75
C PRO A 62 -5.02 20.15 -5.51
N SER A 63 -6.03 20.67 -4.80
CA SER A 63 -7.20 19.91 -4.32
C SER A 63 -7.90 19.14 -5.43
N ASP A 64 -7.98 19.74 -6.62
CA ASP A 64 -8.62 19.15 -7.81
C ASP A 64 -7.94 17.85 -8.28
N LEU A 65 -6.65 17.66 -7.98
CA LEU A 65 -5.93 16.41 -8.25
C LEU A 65 -6.12 15.39 -7.11
N LEU A 66 -6.28 15.84 -5.87
CA LEU A 66 -6.41 14.96 -4.71
C LEU A 66 -7.75 14.22 -4.69
N GLU A 67 -8.84 14.84 -5.16
CA GLU A 67 -10.15 14.20 -5.26
C GLU A 67 -10.15 12.99 -6.22
N ALA A 68 -9.27 13.00 -7.23
CA ALA A 68 -9.20 11.95 -8.25
C ALA A 68 -8.14 10.88 -8.00
N VAL A 69 -7.27 11.07 -6.99
CA VAL A 69 -6.14 10.18 -6.74
C VAL A 69 -6.50 9.15 -5.67
N GLU A 70 -6.63 7.92 -6.13
CA GLU A 70 -6.71 6.72 -5.29
C GLU A 70 -5.31 6.13 -5.13
N THR A 71 -4.92 5.83 -3.89
CA THR A 71 -3.66 5.19 -3.55
C THR A 71 -3.92 3.83 -2.94
N SER A 72 -3.19 2.81 -3.33
CA SER A 72 -3.37 1.45 -2.83
C SER A 72 -2.04 0.79 -2.50
N GLY A 73 -2.05 -0.18 -1.60
CA GLY A 73 -0.86 -0.94 -1.23
C GLY A 73 -1.18 -2.20 -0.45
N TYR A 74 -0.11 -2.86 0.00
CA TYR A 74 -0.18 -4.02 0.88
C TYR A 74 0.59 -3.74 2.16
N ASP A 75 0.03 -4.13 3.29
CA ASP A 75 0.69 -4.13 4.60
C ASP A 75 0.72 -5.56 5.16
N SER A 76 1.76 -5.87 5.93
CA SER A 76 1.87 -7.13 6.66
C SER A 76 0.97 -7.12 7.89
N THR A 77 0.27 -8.23 8.14
CA THR A 77 -0.55 -8.43 9.36
C THR A 77 0.19 -9.17 10.46
N SER A 78 1.43 -9.60 10.19
CA SER A 78 2.29 -10.30 11.14
C SER A 78 3.01 -9.33 12.07
N ARG A 79 3.16 -9.73 13.33
CA ARG A 79 4.02 -9.02 14.30
C ARG A 79 5.51 -9.26 14.05
N VAL A 80 5.87 -10.31 13.29
CA VAL A 80 7.26 -10.67 13.04
C VAL A 80 7.82 -9.78 11.93
N PRO A 81 8.85 -8.95 12.18
CA PRO A 81 9.31 -7.93 11.22
C PRO A 81 9.88 -8.52 9.93
N ASP A 82 10.38 -9.76 9.98
CA ASP A 82 10.94 -10.45 8.81
C ASP A 82 9.88 -11.21 7.99
N VAL A 83 8.61 -11.20 8.43
CA VAL A 83 7.49 -11.86 7.75
C VAL A 83 6.65 -10.80 7.05
N ASN A 84 6.61 -10.88 5.73
CA ASN A 84 5.62 -10.16 4.94
C ASN A 84 4.60 -11.17 4.40
N ASP A 85 3.36 -11.09 4.91
CA ASP A 85 2.26 -11.94 4.48
C ASP A 85 1.37 -11.29 3.41
N ASP A 86 1.60 -10.01 3.09
CA ASP A 86 0.77 -9.18 2.20
C ASP A 86 -0.73 -9.35 2.48
N ALA A 87 -1.09 -9.59 3.76
CA ALA A 87 -2.43 -10.04 4.13
C ALA A 87 -3.42 -8.89 4.32
N CYS A 88 -2.98 -7.64 4.26
CA CYS A 88 -3.83 -6.46 4.27
C CYS A 88 -3.64 -5.68 2.97
N PHE A 89 -4.55 -5.85 2.02
CA PHE A 89 -4.64 -4.93 0.88
C PHE A 89 -5.43 -3.70 1.31
N TRP A 90 -4.94 -2.51 1.01
CA TRP A 90 -5.62 -1.28 1.36
C TRP A 90 -5.75 -0.34 0.17
N THR A 91 -6.82 0.43 0.18
CA THR A 91 -7.13 1.48 -0.78
C THR A 91 -7.51 2.75 -0.01
N GLU A 92 -6.96 3.86 -0.45
CA GLU A 92 -7.05 5.15 0.22
C GLU A 92 -7.52 6.21 -0.77
N THR A 93 -8.59 6.91 -0.38
CA THR A 93 -9.05 8.13 -1.05
C THR A 93 -8.86 9.33 -0.11
N GLU A 94 -9.26 10.52 -0.54
CA GLU A 94 -9.17 11.72 0.31
C GLU A 94 -9.95 11.60 1.62
N ASN A 95 -11.12 10.95 1.57
CA ASN A 95 -12.09 10.94 2.66
C ASN A 95 -12.26 9.57 3.32
N LYS A 96 -11.85 8.50 2.63
CA LYS A 96 -12.12 7.12 3.03
C LYS A 96 -10.88 6.26 3.00
N MET A 97 -10.92 5.23 3.84
CA MET A 97 -9.96 4.14 3.88
C MET A 97 -10.70 2.81 3.75
N GLU A 98 -10.25 1.99 2.82
CA GLU A 98 -10.73 0.64 2.59
C GLU A 98 -9.59 -0.35 2.85
N ALA A 99 -9.88 -1.45 3.53
CA ALA A 99 -8.94 -2.51 3.79
C ALA A 99 -9.59 -3.88 3.60
N ILE A 100 -8.86 -4.79 2.96
CA ILE A 100 -9.24 -6.17 2.74
C ILE A 100 -8.21 -7.04 3.45
N PHE A 101 -8.65 -7.73 4.49
CA PHE A 101 -7.82 -8.61 5.29
C PHE A 101 -8.00 -10.07 4.89
N ALA A 102 -6.90 -10.77 4.67
CA ALA A 102 -6.81 -12.21 4.44
C ALA A 102 -5.75 -12.83 5.36
N ILE A 103 -5.93 -12.65 6.68
CA ILE A 103 -4.93 -13.00 7.70
C ILE A 103 -4.70 -14.52 7.75
N PRO A 104 -3.50 -15.03 7.45
CA PRO A 104 -3.23 -16.48 7.42
C PRO A 104 -3.51 -17.19 8.74
N GLY A 105 -3.35 -16.49 9.87
CA GLY A 105 -3.64 -17.01 11.21
C GLY A 105 -5.12 -17.30 11.47
N LEU A 106 -6.04 -16.76 10.65
CA LEU A 106 -7.48 -17.02 10.76
C LEU A 106 -7.93 -18.27 9.99
N ARG A 107 -7.01 -19.04 9.41
CA ARG A 107 -7.34 -20.23 8.63
C ARG A 107 -8.22 -21.20 9.43
N GLY A 108 -9.34 -21.61 8.83
CA GLY A 108 -10.30 -22.53 9.41
C GLY A 108 -11.32 -21.88 10.35
N GLN A 109 -11.21 -20.58 10.63
CA GLN A 109 -12.26 -19.83 11.29
C GLN A 109 -13.39 -19.52 10.30
N PRO A 110 -14.66 -19.81 10.61
CA PRO A 110 -15.78 -19.44 9.75
C PRO A 110 -15.90 -17.91 9.64
N ALA A 111 -16.11 -17.38 8.43
CA ALA A 111 -16.25 -15.95 8.21
C ALA A 111 -17.35 -15.32 9.08
N MET A 112 -18.48 -16.03 9.23
CA MET A 112 -19.62 -15.60 10.06
C MET A 112 -19.32 -15.47 11.56
N SER A 113 -18.20 -16.03 12.03
CA SER A 113 -17.78 -15.92 13.44
C SER A 113 -16.95 -14.66 13.71
N LEU A 114 -16.56 -13.96 12.65
CA LEU A 114 -15.71 -12.79 12.72
C LEU A 114 -16.53 -11.51 12.91
N SER A 115 -15.96 -10.58 13.66
CA SER A 115 -16.50 -9.23 13.81
C SER A 115 -15.36 -8.23 13.99
N VAL A 116 -15.54 -7.01 13.50
CA VAL A 116 -14.56 -5.93 13.59
C VAL A 116 -15.01 -4.95 14.67
N LEU A 117 -14.08 -4.60 15.56
CA LEU A 117 -14.23 -3.51 16.52
C LEU A 117 -13.32 -2.36 16.11
N THR A 118 -13.90 -1.18 15.94
CA THR A 118 -13.19 0.02 15.49
C THR A 118 -13.22 1.07 16.59
N ALA A 119 -12.07 1.67 16.85
CA ALA A 119 -11.95 2.90 17.63
C ALA A 119 -11.21 3.96 16.80
N THR A 120 -11.02 5.15 17.35
CA THR A 120 -10.45 6.30 16.64
C THR A 120 -9.11 6.00 15.96
N ASN A 121 -8.24 5.19 16.54
CA ASN A 121 -6.91 4.91 16.01
C ASN A 121 -6.54 3.41 16.01
N THR A 122 -7.51 2.54 16.27
CA THR A 122 -7.27 1.09 16.36
C THR A 122 -8.39 0.30 15.71
N ILE A 123 -8.02 -0.83 15.13
CA ILE A 123 -8.95 -1.84 14.63
C ILE A 123 -8.63 -3.17 15.29
N SER A 124 -9.66 -3.94 15.64
CA SER A 124 -9.53 -5.27 16.21
C SER A 124 -10.47 -6.24 15.50
N ILE A 125 -9.94 -7.38 15.08
CA ILE A 125 -10.73 -8.50 14.57
C ILE A 125 -10.97 -9.47 15.72
N THR A 126 -12.23 -9.81 15.91
CA THR A 126 -12.67 -10.79 16.90
C THR A 126 -13.15 -12.06 16.22
N ALA A 127 -12.95 -13.20 16.87
CA ALA A 127 -13.57 -14.48 16.51
C ALA A 127 -14.29 -15.03 17.74
N PHE A 128 -15.58 -15.38 17.59
CA PHE A 128 -16.41 -15.86 18.71
C PHE A 128 -16.40 -14.92 19.94
N GLY A 129 -16.31 -13.61 19.71
CA GLY A 129 -16.31 -12.59 20.76
C GLY A 129 -14.97 -12.38 21.49
N GLN A 130 -13.89 -13.05 21.06
CA GLN A 130 -12.54 -12.81 21.56
C GLN A 130 -11.72 -12.06 20.51
N VAL A 131 -10.94 -11.06 20.93
CA VAL A 131 -9.99 -10.37 20.04
C VAL A 131 -8.89 -11.36 19.65
N VAL A 132 -8.75 -11.60 18.36
CA VAL A 132 -7.74 -12.52 17.81
C VAL A 132 -6.61 -11.77 17.11
N TRP A 133 -6.92 -10.59 16.57
CA TRP A 133 -5.94 -9.72 15.93
C TRP A 133 -6.30 -8.27 16.18
N SER A 134 -5.30 -7.41 16.29
CA SER A 134 -5.51 -5.97 16.41
C SER A 134 -4.34 -5.19 15.83
N CYS A 135 -4.59 -3.97 15.39
CA CYS A 135 -3.55 -3.06 14.99
C CYS A 135 -3.88 -1.60 15.31
N ILE A 136 -2.82 -0.79 15.34
CA ILE A 136 -2.87 0.66 15.40
C ILE A 136 -2.83 1.20 13.99
N LEU A 137 -3.78 2.06 13.66
CA LEU A 137 -3.90 2.72 12.36
C LEU A 137 -2.86 3.83 12.23
N ARG A 138 -2.49 4.19 10.99
CA ARG A 138 -1.55 5.30 10.74
C ARG A 138 -2.09 6.67 11.10
N SER A 139 -3.40 6.87 11.03
CA SER A 139 -4.07 8.10 11.46
C SER A 139 -5.44 7.79 12.06
N GLU A 140 -6.18 8.84 12.38
CA GLU A 140 -7.48 8.76 13.04
C GLU A 140 -8.63 8.56 12.04
N VAL A 141 -9.61 7.76 12.45
CA VAL A 141 -10.85 7.46 11.72
C VAL A 141 -12.06 7.88 12.52
N ASN A 142 -13.20 8.02 11.83
CA ASN A 142 -14.49 8.11 12.47
C ASN A 142 -15.07 6.70 12.70
N PRO A 143 -15.04 6.15 13.93
CA PRO A 143 -15.44 4.76 14.17
C PRO A 143 -16.93 4.51 13.90
N GLU A 144 -17.77 5.55 13.98
CA GLU A 144 -19.22 5.44 13.76
C GLU A 144 -19.58 5.25 12.28
N THR A 145 -18.66 5.52 11.36
CA THR A 145 -18.86 5.31 9.91
C THR A 145 -18.28 3.99 9.43
N ALA A 146 -17.69 3.19 10.32
CA ALA A 146 -17.07 1.93 9.98
C ALA A 146 -18.11 0.91 9.51
N VAL A 147 -17.88 0.33 8.34
CA VAL A 147 -18.65 -0.77 7.78
C VAL A 147 -17.71 -1.94 7.53
N PHE A 148 -18.18 -3.15 7.78
CA PHE A 148 -17.41 -4.35 7.45
C PHE A 148 -18.30 -5.46 6.92
N GLU A 149 -17.71 -6.29 6.07
CA GLU A 149 -18.30 -7.50 5.53
C GLU A 149 -17.32 -8.65 5.68
N THR A 150 -17.83 -9.87 5.83
CA THR A 150 -17.02 -11.07 5.95
C THR A 150 -17.45 -12.09 4.91
N GLU A 151 -16.49 -12.73 4.27
CA GLU A 151 -16.73 -13.77 3.27
C GLU A 151 -15.71 -14.89 3.41
N GLU A 152 -16.07 -16.09 2.96
CA GLU A 152 -15.15 -17.21 2.91
C GLU A 152 -14.17 -17.01 1.74
N GLY A 153 -12.89 -16.90 2.05
CA GLY A 153 -11.83 -16.77 1.03
C GLY A 153 -11.30 -18.13 0.56
N SER A 154 -10.23 -18.07 -0.23
CA SER A 154 -9.51 -19.27 -0.67
C SER A 154 -8.76 -19.93 0.49
N ASP A 155 -8.47 -21.23 0.37
CA ASP A 155 -7.68 -22.00 1.34
C ASP A 155 -8.23 -21.97 2.79
N MET A 156 -9.55 -21.78 2.94
CA MET A 156 -10.23 -21.65 4.24
C MET A 156 -9.75 -20.45 5.06
N ILE A 157 -9.19 -19.42 4.41
CA ILE A 157 -8.84 -18.15 5.05
C ILE A 157 -10.02 -17.20 4.85
N PRO A 158 -10.71 -16.77 5.92
CA PRO A 158 -11.79 -15.80 5.79
C PRO A 158 -11.25 -14.44 5.34
N ILE A 159 -12.04 -13.74 4.53
CA ILE A 159 -11.75 -12.38 4.07
C ILE A 159 -12.63 -11.41 4.87
N VAL A 160 -12.02 -10.36 5.40
CA VAL A 160 -12.72 -9.26 6.06
C VAL A 160 -12.54 -8.01 5.21
N LYS A 161 -13.63 -7.49 4.65
CA LYS A 161 -13.66 -6.19 3.96
C LYS A 161 -14.07 -5.13 4.96
N PHE A 162 -13.33 -4.04 5.01
CA PHE A 162 -13.51 -2.96 5.96
C PHE A 162 -13.45 -1.63 5.23
N GLU A 163 -14.40 -0.74 5.53
CA GLU A 163 -14.45 0.62 5.01
C GLU A 163 -14.71 1.57 6.18
N VAL A 164 -14.01 2.71 6.21
CA VAL A 164 -14.22 3.74 7.22
C VAL A 164 -13.88 5.12 6.67
N GLU A 165 -14.58 6.15 7.16
CA GLU A 165 -14.21 7.54 6.86
C GLU A 165 -13.05 8.00 7.75
N LYS A 166 -12.15 8.79 7.17
CA LYS A 166 -11.07 9.43 7.91
C LYS A 166 -11.62 10.51 8.83
N ALA A 167 -10.97 10.72 9.98
CA ALA A 167 -11.31 11.83 10.86
C ALA A 167 -10.90 13.18 10.26
N ASN A 168 -9.73 13.21 9.59
CA ASN A 168 -9.21 14.39 8.89
C ASN A 168 -9.21 14.15 7.38
N TYR A 169 -10.11 14.83 6.66
CA TYR A 169 -10.15 14.79 5.20
C TYR A 169 -8.91 15.46 4.60
N GLY A 170 -8.44 14.95 3.46
CA GLY A 170 -7.26 15.50 2.77
C GLY A 170 -5.92 14.90 3.22
N GLU A 171 -5.87 14.27 4.39
CA GLU A 171 -4.64 13.63 4.88
C GLU A 171 -4.36 12.33 4.14
N ARG A 172 -3.10 12.15 3.70
CA ARG A 172 -2.61 10.93 3.05
C ARG A 172 -1.77 10.10 4.01
N TRP A 173 -2.13 8.84 4.21
CA TRP A 173 -1.52 7.94 5.17
C TRP A 173 -0.37 7.14 4.56
N GLY A 174 -0.47 6.82 3.26
CA GLY A 174 0.53 6.01 2.54
C GLY A 174 0.70 4.61 3.10
N GLY A 175 -0.34 4.09 3.76
CA GLY A 175 -0.39 2.80 4.46
C GLY A 175 -1.55 2.74 5.44
N PHE A 176 -2.00 1.53 5.77
CA PHE A 176 -3.10 1.30 6.70
C PHE A 176 -2.60 1.05 8.12
N ILE A 177 -1.57 0.20 8.25
CA ILE A 177 -1.07 -0.29 9.53
C ILE A 177 0.15 0.53 9.98
N LEU A 178 0.12 1.02 11.22
CA LEU A 178 1.29 1.59 11.90
C LEU A 178 2.01 0.52 12.73
N HIS A 179 1.25 -0.25 13.52
CA HIS A 179 1.80 -1.27 14.41
C HIS A 179 0.77 -2.36 14.68
N ILE A 180 1.20 -3.63 14.76
CA ILE A 180 0.34 -4.74 15.18
C ILE A 180 0.27 -4.77 16.71
N GLY A 181 -0.93 -4.91 17.27
CA GLY A 181 -1.15 -4.91 18.71
C GLY A 181 -0.45 -6.08 19.41
N GLU A 182 0.08 -5.84 20.62
CA GLU A 182 0.82 -6.86 21.39
C GLU A 182 -0.05 -8.06 21.78
N ASP A 183 -1.34 -7.83 22.00
CA ASP A 183 -2.32 -8.85 22.36
C ASP A 183 -2.86 -9.63 21.14
N SER A 184 -2.34 -9.36 19.94
CA SER A 184 -2.62 -10.19 18.76
C SER A 184 -2.07 -11.59 19.00
N ILE A 185 -2.94 -12.60 18.98
CA ILE A 185 -2.57 -13.99 19.22
C ILE A 185 -2.20 -14.75 17.94
N LEU A 186 -2.22 -14.04 16.80
CA LEU A 186 -1.87 -14.53 15.47
C LEU A 186 -0.48 -14.06 15.03
#